data_AF-A0A2H8U078-F1
#
_entry.id   AF-A0A2H8U078-F1
#
_cell.length_a   1.000
_cell.length_b   1.000
_cell.length_c   1.000
_cell.angle_alpha   90.00
_cell.angle_beta   90.00
_cell.angle_gamma   90.00
#
_symmetry.space_group_name_H-M   'P 1'
#
loop_
_entity.id
_entity.type
_entity.pdbx_description
1 polymer ?
#
loop_
_entity_poly.entity_id
_entity_poly.type
_entity_poly.pdbx_seq_one_letter_code
_entity_poly.pdbx_strand_id
1 'polypeptide(L)'
;MSSTEINDGANGEMSTESKPNEYVSALVKEKYALDASTHLNTMKLIDEEIARAQNTNSKPESAYLDINSDKPIRLTSKIMVPAKEFPRFNFVGKLLGPKGNSLKRLQEDTMTKMAILGKGSMRNKEKEDEMRSSLNPKFAHLADELHVQVTAYAPPAEAYARLAYALAELRKFLIPDHNDQISQEQAREM
;
A
#
# COMPACT_ATOMS: atom_id res chain seq x y z
N MET A 1 -12.70 65.22 30.47
CA MET A 1 -13.39 64.12 29.77
C MET A 1 -12.33 63.18 29.23
N SER A 2 -12.25 61.89 29.54
CA SER A 2 -12.69 61.06 30.66
C SER A 2 -11.95 59.75 30.38
N SER A 3 -11.20 59.27 31.36
CA SER A 3 -10.62 57.92 31.35
C SER A 3 -11.74 56.88 31.30
N THR A 4 -11.56 55.79 30.57
CA THR A 4 -12.08 54.48 30.96
C THR A 4 -11.14 53.40 30.43
N GLU A 5 -10.84 52.51 31.36
CA GLU A 5 -9.90 51.40 31.39
C GLU A 5 -10.56 50.06 30.97
N ILE A 6 -9.70 49.10 30.58
CA ILE A 6 -9.82 47.62 30.73
C ILE A 6 -10.86 46.88 29.85
N ASN A 7 -10.42 45.92 29.02
CA ASN A 7 -10.43 44.50 29.43
C ASN A 7 -9.71 43.55 28.44
N ASP A 8 -8.83 42.74 29.02
CA ASP A 8 -8.26 41.52 28.46
C ASP A 8 -9.33 40.48 28.13
N GLY A 9 -9.12 39.75 27.04
CA GLY A 9 -9.98 38.67 26.59
C GLY A 9 -9.19 37.64 25.81
N ALA A 10 -8.33 36.90 26.51
CA ALA A 10 -7.80 35.62 26.05
C ALA A 10 -8.92 34.58 25.92
N ASN A 11 -8.96 33.85 24.79
CA ASN A 11 -9.46 32.48 24.58
C ASN A 11 -9.86 32.31 23.11
N GLY A 12 -9.50 31.27 22.39
CA GLY A 12 -8.73 30.07 22.72
C GLY A 12 -8.56 29.29 21.42
N GLU A 13 -7.31 28.96 21.09
CA GLU A 13 -7.00 27.99 20.05
C GLU A 13 -7.49 26.62 20.53
N MET A 14 -8.54 26.10 19.89
CA MET A 14 -9.05 24.77 20.17
C MET A 14 -8.14 23.76 19.48
N SER A 15 -7.13 23.29 20.22
CA SER A 15 -6.24 22.21 19.86
C SER A 15 -7.02 20.90 19.73
N THR A 16 -7.03 20.32 18.53
CA THR A 16 -7.63 19.00 18.24
C THR A 16 -6.72 17.83 18.66
N GLU A 17 -6.00 17.96 19.78
CA GLU A 17 -4.99 16.97 20.23
C GLU A 17 -5.49 15.99 21.30
N SER A 18 -6.74 16.10 21.77
CA SER A 18 -7.22 15.36 22.95
C SER A 18 -7.74 13.93 22.68
N LYS A 19 -8.03 13.58 21.43
CA LYS A 19 -8.78 12.35 21.09
C LYS A 19 -8.04 11.01 21.31
N PRO A 20 -6.72 10.86 21.07
CA PRO A 20 -6.08 9.54 21.17
C PRO A 20 -5.96 9.05 22.61
N ASN A 21 -5.78 9.96 23.58
CA ASN A 21 -5.64 9.58 24.99
C ASN A 21 -6.99 9.17 25.61
N GLU A 22 -8.08 9.83 25.21
CA GLU A 22 -9.44 9.44 25.61
C GLU A 22 -9.86 8.10 24.99
N TYR A 23 -9.51 7.87 23.71
CA TYR A 23 -9.75 6.60 23.01
C TYR A 23 -9.03 5.42 23.67
N VAL A 24 -7.73 5.57 23.99
CA VAL A 24 -6.96 4.53 24.70
C VAL A 24 -7.54 4.29 26.09
N SER A 25 -7.96 5.33 26.80
CA SER A 25 -8.60 5.19 28.12
C SER A 25 -9.91 4.40 28.04
N ALA A 26 -10.73 4.64 27.01
CA ALA A 26 -11.97 3.88 26.78
C ALA A 26 -11.70 2.39 26.51
N LEU A 27 -10.72 2.07 25.66
CA LEU A 27 -10.33 0.69 25.35
C LEU A 27 -9.83 -0.08 26.59
N VAL A 28 -9.06 0.59 27.46
CA VAL A 28 -8.60 0.00 28.71
C VAL A 28 -9.77 -0.29 29.65
N LYS A 29 -10.76 0.61 29.74
CA LYS A 29 -11.98 0.37 30.54
C LYS A 29 -12.78 -0.81 30.01
N GLU A 30 -12.96 -0.91 28.69
CA GLU A 30 -13.64 -2.05 28.06
C GLU A 30 -12.90 -3.38 28.30
N LYS A 31 -11.57 -3.37 28.26
CA LYS A 31 -10.75 -4.53 28.63
C LYS A 31 -11.04 -5.02 30.05
N TYR A 32 -11.11 -4.12 31.02
CA TYR A 32 -11.38 -4.48 32.42
C TYR A 32 -12.83 -4.91 32.67
N ALA A 33 -13.77 -4.47 31.83
CA ALA A 33 -15.17 -4.90 31.89
C ALA A 33 -15.41 -6.28 31.27
N LEU A 34 -14.51 -6.73 30.39
CA LEU A 34 -14.58 -8.04 29.74
C LEU A 34 -14.01 -9.13 30.65
N ASP A 35 -14.72 -10.24 30.76
CA ASP A 35 -14.22 -11.42 31.42
C ASP A 35 -13.23 -12.18 30.52
N ALA A 36 -12.00 -12.36 31.01
CA ALA A 36 -10.91 -13.01 30.31
C ALA A 36 -11.19 -14.48 29.97
N SER A 37 -12.07 -15.14 30.73
CA SER A 37 -12.38 -16.57 30.55
C SER A 37 -13.36 -16.81 29.39
N THR A 38 -14.26 -15.87 29.13
CA THR A 38 -15.31 -15.99 28.11
C THR A 38 -14.88 -15.39 26.76
N HIS A 39 -14.01 -14.38 26.78
CA HIS A 39 -13.70 -13.56 25.60
C HIS A 39 -12.19 -13.43 25.30
N LEU A 40 -11.47 -14.55 25.32
CA LEU A 40 -10.02 -14.59 25.09
C LEU A 40 -9.57 -13.89 23.78
N ASN A 41 -10.30 -14.09 22.68
CA ASN A 41 -9.97 -13.47 21.39
C ASN A 41 -10.24 -11.96 21.40
N THR A 42 -11.34 -11.52 22.03
CA THR A 42 -11.69 -10.10 22.16
C THR A 42 -10.65 -9.36 23.01
N MET A 43 -10.18 -9.97 24.12
CA MET A 43 -9.09 -9.39 24.92
C MET A 43 -7.81 -9.20 24.10
N LYS A 44 -7.43 -10.20 23.29
CA LYS A 44 -6.25 -10.08 22.41
C LYS A 44 -6.40 -8.93 21.42
N LEU A 45 -7.57 -8.78 20.80
CA LEU A 45 -7.84 -7.70 19.86
C LEU A 45 -7.79 -6.32 20.53
N ILE A 46 -8.34 -6.19 21.74
CA ILE A 46 -8.28 -4.93 22.49
C ILE A 46 -6.85 -4.60 22.91
N ASP A 47 -6.05 -5.59 23.32
CA ASP A 47 -4.64 -5.38 23.63
C ASP A 47 -3.82 -4.97 22.41
N GLU A 48 -4.07 -5.59 21.25
CA GLU A 48 -3.48 -5.20 19.98
C GLU A 48 -3.88 -3.78 19.57
N GLU A 49 -5.13 -3.39 19.78
CA GLU A 49 -5.64 -2.06 19.45
C GLU A 49 -5.12 -0.98 20.42
N ILE A 50 -5.01 -1.27 21.72
CA ILE A 50 -4.35 -0.39 22.70
C ILE A 50 -2.88 -0.18 22.32
N ALA A 51 -2.16 -1.26 22.00
CA ALA A 51 -0.77 -1.17 21.55
C ALA A 51 -0.65 -0.39 20.24
N ARG A 52 -1.60 -0.54 19.31
CA ARG A 52 -1.66 0.24 18.08
C ARG A 52 -1.92 1.70 18.35
N ALA A 53 -2.93 2.04 19.14
CA ALA A 53 -3.34 3.41 19.47
C ALA A 53 -2.32 4.16 20.36
N GLN A 54 -1.49 3.42 21.11
CA GLN A 54 -0.32 3.98 21.78
C GLN A 54 0.85 4.18 20.81
N ASN A 55 1.01 3.27 19.84
CA ASN A 55 2.01 3.36 18.77
C ASN A 55 1.59 4.24 17.58
N THR A 56 0.38 4.78 17.53
CA THR A 56 -0.08 5.66 16.42
C THR A 56 0.66 6.99 16.37
N ASN A 57 1.54 7.29 17.34
CA ASN A 57 2.62 8.27 17.14
C ASN A 57 3.61 7.89 16.01
N SER A 58 3.50 6.70 15.43
CA SER A 58 4.32 6.22 14.31
C SER A 58 3.52 6.01 13.01
N LYS A 59 2.54 6.88 12.73
CA LYS A 59 2.20 7.32 11.36
C LYS A 59 1.07 8.35 11.41
N PRO A 60 1.39 9.65 11.52
CA PRO A 60 0.55 10.62 10.87
C PRO A 60 0.73 10.44 9.36
N GLU A 61 -0.39 10.46 8.64
CA GLU A 61 -0.50 10.58 7.19
C GLU A 61 0.19 11.86 6.64
N SER A 62 0.79 12.67 7.52
CA SER A 62 1.69 13.80 7.23
C SER A 62 3.02 13.69 7.99
N ALA A 63 3.71 12.56 7.92
CA ALA A 63 5.11 12.51 8.34
C ALA A 63 5.90 13.45 7.41
N TYR A 64 6.36 14.58 7.95
CA TYR A 64 7.26 15.48 7.21
C TYR A 64 8.43 14.67 6.66
N LEU A 65 8.65 14.81 5.36
CA LEU A 65 9.75 14.13 4.70
C LEU A 65 11.02 14.88 5.06
N ASP A 66 11.84 14.30 5.95
CA ASP A 66 13.14 14.85 6.30
C ASP A 66 14.11 14.62 5.13
N ILE A 67 14.19 15.61 4.24
CA ILE A 67 15.05 15.60 3.06
C ILE A 67 16.53 15.68 3.45
N ASN A 68 16.86 16.22 4.62
CA ASN A 68 18.25 16.40 5.04
C ASN A 68 18.87 15.11 5.60
N SER A 69 18.04 14.17 6.06
CA SER A 69 18.52 12.93 6.66
C SER A 69 18.85 11.82 5.66
N ASP A 70 18.55 11.99 4.36
CA ASP A 70 18.73 11.00 3.27
C ASP A 70 18.27 9.57 3.62
N LYS A 71 17.38 9.44 4.60
CA LYS A 71 16.90 8.15 5.08
C LYS A 71 16.12 7.47 3.95
N PRO A 72 16.48 6.23 3.57
CA PRO A 72 15.74 5.53 2.55
C PRO A 72 14.27 5.36 2.95
N ILE A 73 13.37 5.76 2.06
CA ILE A 73 11.94 5.56 2.23
C ILE A 73 11.47 4.40 1.36
N ARG A 74 10.38 3.78 1.77
CA ARG A 74 9.67 2.76 0.97
C ARG A 74 8.41 3.38 0.40
N LEU A 75 8.39 3.57 -0.91
CA LEU A 75 7.18 3.98 -1.64
C LEU A 75 6.57 2.76 -2.31
N THR A 76 5.26 2.59 -2.19
CA THR A 76 4.51 1.51 -2.82
C THR A 76 3.31 2.08 -3.56
N SER A 77 3.14 1.70 -4.82
CA SER A 77 1.97 2.04 -5.63
C SER A 77 1.32 0.77 -6.16
N LYS A 78 -0.01 0.73 -6.15
CA LYS A 78 -0.82 -0.34 -6.74
C LYS A 78 -1.41 0.16 -8.05
N ILE A 79 -1.10 -0.53 -9.16
CA ILE A 79 -1.55 -0.17 -10.50
C ILE A 79 -2.54 -1.23 -10.96
N MET A 80 -3.78 -0.82 -11.24
CA MET A 80 -4.81 -1.72 -11.77
C MET A 80 -4.49 -2.16 -13.20
N VAL A 81 -4.69 -3.44 -13.50
CA VAL A 81 -4.54 -3.99 -14.85
C VAL A 81 -5.91 -3.99 -15.53
N PRO A 82 -6.06 -3.43 -16.75
CA PRO A 82 -7.35 -3.31 -17.45
C PRO A 82 -7.82 -4.64 -18.08
N ALA A 83 -7.78 -5.73 -17.31
CA ALA A 83 -8.20 -7.07 -17.75
C ALA A 83 -9.71 -7.17 -18.02
N LYS A 84 -10.52 -6.31 -17.37
CA LYS A 84 -11.97 -6.22 -17.62
C LYS A 84 -12.29 -5.59 -18.97
N GLU A 85 -11.52 -4.58 -19.35
CA GLU A 85 -11.69 -3.86 -20.63
C GLU A 85 -11.17 -4.69 -21.80
N PHE A 86 -10.07 -5.42 -21.61
CA PHE A 86 -9.45 -6.26 -22.64
C PHE A 86 -9.33 -7.73 -22.20
N PRO A 87 -10.45 -8.47 -22.10
CA PRO A 87 -10.46 -9.84 -21.57
C PRO A 87 -9.74 -10.87 -22.46
N ARG A 88 -9.51 -10.55 -23.74
CA ARG A 88 -8.78 -11.41 -24.68
C ARG A 88 -7.27 -11.20 -24.65
N PHE A 89 -6.78 -10.19 -23.92
CA PHE A 89 -5.37 -9.85 -23.88
C PHE A 89 -4.70 -10.40 -22.62
N ASN A 90 -3.56 -11.08 -22.79
CA ASN A 90 -2.82 -11.66 -21.67
C ASN A 90 -1.77 -10.68 -21.12
N PHE A 91 -2.22 -9.74 -20.29
CA PHE A 91 -1.34 -8.77 -19.64
C PHE A 91 -0.25 -9.42 -18.78
N VAL A 92 -0.60 -10.46 -18.01
CA VAL A 92 0.35 -11.15 -17.12
C VAL A 92 1.47 -11.82 -17.93
N GLY A 93 1.10 -12.48 -19.03
CA GLY A 93 2.05 -13.11 -19.95
C GLY A 93 3.01 -12.09 -20.58
N LYS A 94 2.48 -10.96 -21.07
CA LYS A 94 3.29 -9.88 -21.67
C LYS A 94 4.22 -9.22 -20.65
N LEU A 95 3.74 -8.98 -19.43
CA LEU A 95 4.55 -8.39 -18.35
C LEU A 95 5.69 -9.32 -17.93
N LEU A 96 5.42 -10.61 -17.73
CA LEU A 96 6.45 -11.58 -17.35
C LEU A 96 7.43 -11.83 -18.50
N GLY A 97 6.93 -11.99 -19.71
CA GLY A 97 7.73 -12.41 -20.87
C GLY A 97 8.29 -13.84 -20.71
N PRO A 98 9.16 -14.28 -21.63
CA PRO A 98 9.74 -15.61 -21.59
C PRO A 98 10.55 -15.81 -20.30
N LYS A 99 10.23 -16.87 -19.54
CA LYS A 99 10.85 -17.22 -18.25
C LYS A 99 10.80 -16.11 -17.17
N GLY A 100 9.96 -15.08 -17.33
CA GLY A 100 9.92 -13.94 -16.41
C GLY A 100 11.01 -12.90 -16.65
N ASN A 101 11.78 -13.00 -17.74
CA ASN A 101 12.92 -12.13 -18.01
C ASN A 101 12.50 -10.67 -18.26
N SER A 102 11.35 -10.43 -18.89
CA SER A 102 10.90 -9.07 -19.18
C SER A 102 10.56 -8.30 -17.90
N LEU A 103 9.83 -8.93 -16.96
CA LEU A 103 9.57 -8.31 -15.66
C LEU A 103 10.85 -8.13 -14.84
N LYS A 104 11.80 -9.06 -14.97
CA LYS A 104 13.10 -8.95 -14.28
C LYS A 104 13.91 -7.77 -14.81
N ARG A 105 14.05 -7.63 -16.14
CA ARG A 105 14.72 -6.48 -16.77
C ARG A 105 14.03 -5.18 -16.39
N LEU A 106 12.70 -5.11 -16.45
CA LEU A 106 11.96 -3.92 -16.05
C LEU A 106 12.21 -3.52 -14.58
N GLN A 107 12.34 -4.48 -13.67
CA GLN A 107 12.71 -4.22 -12.27
C GLN A 107 14.15 -3.72 -12.12
N GLU A 108 15.09 -4.31 -12.85
CA GLU A 108 16.51 -3.92 -12.84
C GLU A 108 16.69 -2.50 -13.42
N ASP A 109 16.07 -2.22 -14.57
CA ASP A 109 16.17 -0.93 -15.27
C ASP A 109 15.53 0.22 -14.48
N THR A 110 14.43 -0.06 -13.78
CA THR A 110 13.71 0.95 -12.99
C THR A 110 14.19 1.03 -11.55
N MET A 111 15.06 0.10 -11.11
CA MET A 111 15.50 -0.03 -9.72
C MET A 111 14.32 -0.14 -8.73
N THR A 112 13.26 -0.85 -9.15
CA THR A 112 12.05 -1.09 -8.36
C THR A 112 11.78 -2.58 -8.20
N LYS A 113 10.99 -2.92 -7.18
CA LYS A 113 10.44 -4.26 -6.99
C LYS A 113 9.00 -4.28 -7.48
N MET A 114 8.68 -5.19 -8.39
CA MET A 114 7.36 -5.35 -8.95
C MET A 114 6.78 -6.72 -8.59
N ALA A 115 5.51 -6.75 -8.20
CA ALA A 115 4.77 -7.98 -7.95
C ALA A 115 3.42 -7.93 -8.63
N ILE A 116 3.09 -8.97 -9.40
CA ILE A 116 1.75 -9.13 -9.98
C ILE A 116 0.90 -9.86 -8.93
N LEU A 117 -0.14 -9.20 -8.46
CA LEU A 117 -1.00 -9.64 -7.37
C LEU A 117 -2.47 -9.52 -7.80
N GLY A 118 -3.39 -9.92 -6.93
CA GLY A 118 -4.82 -9.92 -7.24
C GLY A 118 -5.32 -11.21 -7.88
N LYS A 119 -6.63 -11.19 -8.14
CA LYS A 119 -7.37 -12.26 -8.80
C LYS A 119 -6.89 -12.49 -10.24
N GLY A 120 -6.58 -13.73 -10.59
CA GLY A 120 -6.05 -14.12 -11.89
C GLY A 120 -4.55 -13.88 -12.06
N SER A 121 -3.83 -13.56 -10.98
CA SER A 121 -2.36 -13.47 -10.99
C SER A 121 -1.70 -14.87 -11.03
N MET A 122 -2.42 -15.91 -10.62
CA MET A 122 -1.92 -17.28 -10.63
C MET A 122 -2.26 -18.00 -11.93
N ARG A 123 -1.36 -18.88 -12.37
CA ARG A 123 -1.55 -19.68 -13.59
C ARG A 123 -2.73 -20.67 -13.47
N ASN A 124 -2.96 -21.21 -12.27
CA ASN A 124 -4.04 -22.16 -12.03
C ASN A 124 -5.10 -21.52 -11.15
N LYS A 125 -6.30 -21.35 -11.72
CA LYS A 125 -7.45 -20.70 -11.09
C LYS A 125 -8.07 -21.51 -9.96
N GLU A 126 -8.08 -22.84 -10.05
CA GLU A 126 -8.63 -23.72 -9.01
C GLU A 126 -7.82 -23.61 -7.72
N LYS A 127 -6.49 -23.68 -7.85
CA LYS A 127 -5.56 -23.47 -6.74
C LYS A 127 -5.67 -22.06 -6.15
N GLU A 128 -5.91 -21.06 -6.99
CA GLU A 128 -6.10 -19.68 -6.55
C GLU A 128 -7.35 -19.57 -5.65
N ASP A 129 -8.46 -20.18 -6.04
CA ASP A 129 -9.71 -20.16 -5.26
C ASP A 129 -9.59 -20.92 -3.93
N GLU A 130 -8.84 -22.03 -3.90
CA GLU A 130 -8.49 -22.73 -2.65
C GLU A 130 -7.63 -21.87 -1.72
N MET A 131 -6.57 -21.23 -2.26
CA MET A 131 -5.68 -20.37 -1.48
C MET A 131 -6.37 -19.12 -0.96
N ARG A 132 -7.27 -18.55 -1.75
CA ARG A 132 -8.15 -17.44 -1.33
C ARG A 132 -9.04 -17.83 -0.15
N SER A 133 -9.50 -19.08 -0.12
CA SER A 133 -10.34 -19.61 0.97
C SER A 133 -9.54 -20.02 2.20
N SER A 134 -8.22 -20.20 2.09
CA SER A 134 -7.34 -20.66 3.18
C SER A 134 -7.11 -19.63 4.31
N LEU A 135 -7.69 -18.42 4.22
CA LEU A 135 -7.53 -17.30 5.17
C LEU A 135 -6.07 -16.93 5.51
N ASN A 136 -5.09 -17.39 4.73
CA ASN A 136 -3.69 -17.12 4.99
C ASN A 136 -3.36 -15.65 4.62
N PRO A 137 -2.72 -14.87 5.51
CA PRO A 137 -2.32 -13.48 5.23
C PRO A 137 -1.47 -13.33 3.97
N LYS A 138 -0.69 -14.36 3.59
CA LYS A 138 0.12 -14.36 2.37
C LYS A 138 -0.72 -14.28 1.10
N PHE A 139 -1.95 -14.80 1.13
CA PHE A 139 -2.87 -14.84 -0.01
C PHE A 139 -4.01 -13.83 0.09
N ALA A 140 -3.97 -12.92 1.08
CA ALA A 140 -4.97 -11.88 1.25
C ALA A 140 -5.12 -11.00 -0.01
N HIS A 141 -4.04 -10.83 -0.77
CA HIS A 141 -4.05 -10.10 -2.04
C HIS A 141 -4.94 -10.74 -3.12
N LEU A 142 -5.33 -12.02 -3.00
CA LEU A 142 -6.21 -12.69 -3.98
C LEU A 142 -7.66 -12.18 -3.91
N ALA A 143 -8.02 -11.46 -2.85
CA ALA A 143 -9.31 -10.77 -2.75
C ALA A 143 -9.35 -9.48 -3.60
N ASP A 144 -8.20 -8.87 -3.86
CA ASP A 144 -8.07 -7.65 -4.68
C ASP A 144 -8.18 -7.99 -6.18
N GLU A 145 -8.52 -7.00 -7.01
CA GLU A 145 -8.48 -7.15 -8.47
C GLU A 145 -7.04 -7.30 -9.00
N LEU A 146 -6.88 -7.83 -10.21
CA LEU A 146 -5.57 -7.98 -10.84
C LEU A 146 -4.84 -6.63 -10.88
N HIS A 147 -3.70 -6.56 -10.21
CA HIS A 147 -2.90 -5.34 -10.11
C HIS A 147 -1.41 -5.65 -10.06
N VAL A 148 -0.61 -4.67 -10.45
CA VAL A 148 0.84 -4.70 -10.27
C VAL A 148 1.18 -3.79 -9.10
N GLN A 149 1.86 -4.32 -8.09
CA GLN A 149 2.41 -3.53 -7.00
C GLN A 149 3.85 -3.18 -7.32
N VAL A 150 4.15 -1.88 -7.42
CA VAL A 150 5.50 -1.35 -7.64
C VAL A 150 6.00 -0.76 -6.32
N THR A 151 7.20 -1.15 -5.90
CA THR A 151 7.82 -0.68 -4.66
C THR A 151 9.22 -0.15 -4.94
N ALA A 152 9.46 1.11 -4.58
CA ALA A 152 10.77 1.74 -4.64
C ALA A 152 11.35 1.87 -3.22
N TYR A 153 12.66 1.62 -3.08
CA TYR A 153 13.39 1.80 -1.83
C TYR A 153 14.67 2.59 -2.12
N ALA A 154 14.64 3.87 -1.77
CA ALA A 154 15.71 4.84 -2.05
C ALA A 154 15.52 6.09 -1.17
N PRO A 155 16.48 7.04 -1.13
CA PRO A 155 16.26 8.36 -0.55
C PRO A 155 15.05 9.05 -1.18
N PRO A 156 14.40 10.01 -0.49
CA PRO A 156 13.08 10.46 -0.87
C PRO A 156 12.93 10.95 -2.32
N ALA A 157 13.79 11.86 -2.76
CA ALA A 157 13.76 12.39 -4.12
C ALA A 157 13.93 11.28 -5.18
N GLU A 158 14.87 10.37 -4.94
CA GLU A 158 15.15 9.26 -5.85
C GLU A 158 14.03 8.22 -5.86
N ALA A 159 13.42 7.93 -4.70
CA ALA A 159 12.31 6.98 -4.61
C ALA A 159 11.12 7.42 -5.45
N TYR A 160 10.76 8.71 -5.40
CA TYR A 160 9.72 9.28 -6.25
C TYR A 160 10.11 9.24 -7.74
N ALA A 161 11.36 9.55 -8.08
CA ALA A 161 11.84 9.50 -9.46
C ALA A 161 11.79 8.06 -10.03
N ARG A 162 12.29 7.06 -9.30
CA ARG A 162 12.24 5.64 -9.67
C ARG A 162 10.81 5.16 -9.83
N LEU A 163 9.92 5.54 -8.91
CA LEU A 163 8.51 5.18 -9.00
C LEU A 163 7.84 5.80 -10.23
N ALA A 164 8.07 7.09 -10.50
CA ALA A 164 7.52 7.76 -11.68
C ALA A 164 8.02 7.12 -12.98
N TYR A 165 9.32 6.80 -13.05
CA TYR A 165 9.90 6.13 -14.21
C TYR A 165 9.31 4.73 -14.41
N ALA A 166 9.19 3.94 -13.33
CA ALA A 166 8.56 2.63 -13.37
C ALA A 166 7.11 2.67 -13.87
N LEU A 167 6.33 3.66 -13.43
CA LEU A 167 4.94 3.84 -13.89
C LEU A 167 4.86 4.17 -15.39
N ALA A 168 5.79 4.99 -15.90
CA ALA A 168 5.84 5.34 -17.31
C ALA A 168 6.18 4.13 -18.19
N GLU A 169 7.14 3.31 -17.78
CA GLU A 169 7.49 2.08 -18.48
C GLU A 169 6.37 1.03 -18.41
N LEU A 170 5.77 0.84 -17.23
CA LEU A 170 4.69 -0.13 -17.03
C LEU A 170 3.47 0.17 -17.91
N ARG A 171 3.19 1.46 -18.17
CA ARG A 171 2.09 1.88 -19.05
C ARG A 171 2.18 1.26 -20.45
N LYS A 172 3.39 1.03 -20.99
CA LYS A 172 3.60 0.42 -22.31
C LYS A 172 3.16 -1.06 -22.36
N PHE A 173 3.15 -1.73 -21.22
CA PHE A 173 2.71 -3.13 -21.10
C PHE A 173 1.19 -3.23 -20.89
N LEU A 174 0.58 -2.22 -20.25
CA LEU A 174 -0.83 -2.21 -19.88
C LEU A 174 -1.75 -1.65 -20.97
N ILE A 175 -1.21 -1.08 -22.04
CA ILE A 175 -1.97 -0.63 -23.20
C ILE A 175 -1.73 -1.64 -24.34
N PRO A 176 -2.76 -2.39 -24.77
CA PRO A 176 -2.65 -3.24 -25.95
C PRO A 176 -2.56 -2.35 -27.19
N ASP A 177 -1.46 -2.49 -27.95
CA ASP A 177 -1.28 -1.84 -29.25
C ASP A 177 -1.31 -2.91 -30.35
N HIS A 178 -1.85 -2.57 -31.53
CA HIS A 178 -1.92 -3.49 -32.67
C HIS A 178 -0.53 -3.81 -33.25
N ASN A 179 0.46 -2.94 -33.05
CA ASN A 179 1.85 -3.18 -33.43
C ASN A 179 2.72 -3.42 -32.18
N ASP A 180 2.44 -4.50 -31.47
CA ASP A 180 3.07 -4.80 -30.18
C ASP A 180 4.54 -5.22 -30.34
N GLN A 181 5.44 -4.23 -30.45
CA GLN A 181 6.88 -4.43 -30.56
C GLN A 181 7.44 -5.25 -29.39
N ILE A 182 6.88 -5.08 -28.18
CA ILE A 182 7.29 -5.83 -26.99
C ILE A 182 7.00 -7.32 -27.18
N SER A 183 5.80 -7.66 -27.63
CA SER A 183 5.44 -9.06 -27.91
C SER A 183 6.28 -9.66 -29.04
N GLN A 184 6.61 -8.88 -30.07
CA GLN A 184 7.47 -9.32 -31.18
C GLN A 184 8.95 -9.51 -30.75
N GLU A 185 9.47 -8.63 -29.91
CA GLU A 185 10.84 -8.72 -29.38
C GLU A 185 10.97 -9.92 -28.43
N GLN A 186 9.98 -10.13 -27.55
CA GLN A 186 9.89 -11.31 -26.71
C GLN A 186 9.81 -12.62 -27.51
N ALA A 187 9.09 -12.63 -28.65
CA ALA A 187 9.00 -13.79 -29.53
C ALA A 187 10.31 -14.10 -30.26
N ARG A 188 11.16 -13.08 -30.51
CA ARG A 188 12.50 -13.26 -31.08
C ARG A 188 13.52 -13.78 -30.08
N GLU A 189 13.31 -13.51 -28.78
CA GLU A 189 14.16 -13.98 -27.69
C GLU A 189 13.80 -15.39 -27.18
N MET A 190 12.82 -16.05 -27.81
CA MET A 190 12.32 -17.37 -27.42
C MET A 190 13.24 -18.52 -27.84
#